data_AF-A0A660UWG9-F1
#
_entry.id   AF-A0A660UWG9-F1
#
_cell.length_a   1.000
_cell.length_b   1.000
_cell.length_c   1.000
_cell.angle_alpha   90.00
_cell.angle_beta   90.00
_cell.angle_gamma   90.00
#
_symmetry.space_group_name_H-M   'P 1'
#
loop_
_entity.id
_entity.type
_entity.pdbx_description
1 polymer ?
#
loop_
_entity_poly.entity_id
_entity_poly.type
_entity_poly.pdbx_seq_one_letter_code
_entity_poly.pdbx_strand_id
1 'polypeptide(L)'
;MELAKVQNPKKYVGLYVVDFGDHSGTGFTAQEVAELLESERFKHIKVYKIHNAYPDGRMELKGVPNRTFELEKGMFFYSADLQSAQANFKQLTRLAVKSAPPARAKVHLVKYSEDKFVTVLIYPAEYDDEFSRWLIDGNYRTAGAAEGGIEAVQRYYDWKPEILDRHQLFGQSAYKSRTGAELLASVKLAVQR
;
A
#
# COMPACT_ATOMS: atom_id res chain seq x y z
N MET A 1 22.05 13.33 -3.84
CA MET A 1 21.50 12.34 -4.79
C MET A 1 21.34 13.00 -6.15
N GLU A 2 21.84 12.37 -7.20
CA GLU A 2 21.57 12.74 -8.59
C GLU A 2 20.64 11.68 -9.20
N LEU A 3 19.60 12.11 -9.93
CA LEU A 3 18.65 11.22 -10.59
C LEU A 3 19.07 10.97 -12.03
N ALA A 4 18.93 9.72 -12.47
CA ALA A 4 19.09 9.38 -13.87
C ALA A 4 18.04 10.10 -14.74
N LYS A 5 18.43 10.52 -15.95
CA LYS A 5 17.46 10.99 -16.95
C LYS A 5 16.64 9.80 -17.43
N VAL A 6 15.32 9.89 -17.27
CA VAL A 6 14.39 8.84 -17.70
C VAL A 6 13.57 9.28 -18.91
N GLN A 7 13.23 8.31 -19.77
CA GLN A 7 12.27 8.53 -20.85
C GLN A 7 10.85 8.30 -20.34
N ASN A 8 9.90 9.13 -20.79
CA ASN A 8 8.50 9.12 -20.35
C ASN A 8 8.33 9.19 -18.83
N PRO A 9 8.78 10.27 -18.14
CA PRO A 9 8.83 10.36 -16.68
C PRO A 9 7.50 10.03 -15.97
N LYS A 10 6.37 10.34 -16.59
CA LYS A 10 5.03 10.02 -16.07
C LYS A 10 4.80 8.53 -15.80
N LYS A 11 5.50 7.62 -16.49
CA LYS A 11 5.38 6.16 -16.26
C LYS A 11 5.96 5.70 -14.92
N TYR A 12 6.70 6.56 -14.22
CA TYR A 12 7.33 6.24 -12.94
C TYR A 12 6.54 6.78 -11.75
N VAL A 13 5.44 7.52 -11.95
CA VAL A 13 4.59 7.97 -10.85
C VAL A 13 4.05 6.75 -10.08
N GLY A 14 4.19 6.76 -8.76
CA GLY A 14 3.86 5.63 -7.88
C GLY A 14 5.00 4.61 -7.69
N LEU A 15 6.07 4.68 -8.49
CA LEU A 15 7.31 3.92 -8.27
C LEU A 15 8.24 4.67 -7.31
N TYR A 16 9.36 4.03 -6.98
CA TYR A 16 10.30 4.49 -5.98
C TYR A 16 11.67 4.82 -6.58
N VAL A 17 12.29 5.85 -6.05
CA VAL A 17 13.72 6.11 -6.13
C VAL A 17 14.36 5.58 -4.86
N VAL A 18 15.45 4.84 -5.02
CA VAL A 18 16.29 4.37 -3.91
C VAL A 18 17.64 5.05 -4.01
N ASP A 19 18.02 5.74 -2.95
CA ASP A 19 19.35 6.33 -2.75
C ASP A 19 20.20 5.37 -1.91
N PHE A 20 21.20 4.77 -2.55
CA PHE A 20 22.15 3.85 -1.92
C PHE A 20 23.33 4.59 -1.27
N GLY A 21 23.42 5.91 -1.42
CA GLY A 21 24.49 6.76 -0.90
C GLY A 21 25.55 7.11 -1.95
N ASP A 22 26.11 6.11 -2.64
CA ASP A 22 27.08 6.29 -3.72
C ASP A 22 26.42 6.41 -5.11
N HIS A 23 25.21 5.86 -5.26
CA HIS A 23 24.39 5.96 -6.46
C HIS A 23 22.89 5.97 -6.12
N SER A 24 22.06 6.26 -7.11
CA SER A 24 20.62 6.12 -7.00
C SER A 24 20.05 5.27 -8.14
N GLY A 25 18.96 4.57 -7.87
CA GLY A 25 18.18 3.87 -8.88
C GLY A 25 16.74 4.39 -8.89
N THR A 26 16.21 4.61 -10.09
CA THR A 26 14.84 5.14 -10.30
C THR A 26 13.93 4.07 -10.88
N GLY A 27 12.75 3.90 -10.27
CA GLY A 27 11.67 3.07 -10.81
C GLY A 27 11.52 1.70 -10.15
N PHE A 28 11.84 1.57 -8.86
CA PHE A 28 11.57 0.35 -8.08
C PHE A 28 10.07 0.24 -7.72
N THR A 29 9.54 -0.98 -7.60
CA THR A 29 8.22 -1.20 -6.99
C THR A 29 8.31 -1.17 -5.46
N ALA A 30 7.19 -0.98 -4.76
CA ALA A 30 7.18 -1.08 -3.30
C ALA A 30 7.68 -2.46 -2.82
N GLN A 31 7.32 -3.53 -3.52
CA GLN A 31 7.76 -4.89 -3.21
C GLN A 31 9.28 -5.05 -3.34
N GLU A 32 9.89 -4.50 -4.41
CA GLU A 32 11.34 -4.50 -4.57
C GLU A 32 12.03 -3.71 -3.45
N VAL A 33 11.45 -2.56 -3.06
CA VAL A 33 12.00 -1.76 -1.95
C VAL A 33 11.89 -2.51 -0.62
N ALA A 34 10.74 -3.13 -0.33
CA ALA A 34 10.55 -3.93 0.87
C ALA A 34 11.61 -5.04 0.96
N GLU A 35 11.81 -5.79 -0.14
CA GLU A 35 12.81 -6.86 -0.18
C GLU A 35 14.26 -6.34 -0.01
N LEU A 36 14.58 -5.17 -0.56
CA LEU A 36 15.89 -4.54 -0.30
C LEU A 36 16.07 -4.22 1.18
N LEU A 37 15.05 -3.65 1.83
CA LEU A 37 15.11 -3.26 3.24
C LEU A 37 15.19 -4.46 4.21
N GLU A 38 14.70 -5.63 3.81
CA GLU A 38 14.89 -6.89 4.56
C GLU A 38 16.35 -7.34 4.62
N SER A 39 17.18 -6.91 3.66
CA SER A 39 18.61 -7.22 3.65
C SER A 39 19.41 -6.31 4.57
N GLU A 40 20.23 -6.88 5.45
CA GLU A 40 21.21 -6.15 6.28
C GLU A 40 22.06 -5.17 5.46
N ARG A 41 22.38 -5.54 4.22
CA ARG A 41 23.20 -4.73 3.32
C ARG A 41 22.57 -3.38 2.97
N PHE A 42 21.24 -3.28 2.96
CA PHE A 42 20.52 -2.11 2.45
C PHE A 42 19.61 -1.44 3.49
N LYS A 43 19.72 -1.77 4.78
CA LYS A 43 18.93 -1.13 5.85
C LYS A 43 19.06 0.40 5.92
N HIS A 44 20.16 0.95 5.44
CA HIS A 44 20.48 2.37 5.50
C HIS A 44 20.11 3.17 4.25
N ILE A 45 19.56 2.52 3.21
CA ILE A 45 19.14 3.23 1.99
C ILE A 45 18.05 4.24 2.32
N LYS A 46 17.96 5.32 1.52
CA LYS A 46 16.85 6.26 1.62
C LYS A 46 15.88 6.01 0.47
N VAL A 47 14.60 5.94 0.82
CA VAL A 47 13.54 5.64 -0.13
C VAL A 47 12.70 6.89 -0.37
N TYR A 48 12.40 7.15 -1.64
CA TYR A 48 11.49 8.22 -2.03
C TYR A 48 10.46 7.70 -3.03
N LYS A 49 9.18 7.98 -2.77
CA LYS A 49 8.09 7.70 -3.69
C LYS A 49 7.96 8.83 -4.70
N ILE A 50 7.83 8.49 -5.98
CA ILE A 50 7.64 9.46 -7.05
C ILE A 50 6.15 9.87 -7.03
N HIS A 51 5.89 11.05 -6.47
CA HIS A 51 4.54 11.60 -6.35
C HIS A 51 4.05 12.18 -7.68
N ASN A 52 4.93 12.87 -8.40
CA ASN A 52 4.64 13.47 -9.69
C ASN A 52 5.88 13.48 -10.59
N ALA A 53 5.70 13.52 -11.89
CA ALA A 53 6.78 13.59 -12.86
C ALA A 53 6.39 14.43 -14.08
N TYR A 54 7.32 15.29 -14.51
CA TYR A 54 7.11 16.31 -15.55
C TYR A 54 7.76 15.89 -16.88
N PRO A 55 7.27 16.38 -18.03
CA PRO A 55 7.83 16.04 -19.35
C PRO A 55 9.32 16.38 -19.52
N ASP A 56 9.81 17.37 -18.76
CA ASP A 56 11.21 17.80 -18.76
C ASP A 56 12.15 16.89 -17.92
N GLY A 57 11.61 15.83 -17.31
CA GLY A 57 12.37 14.89 -16.49
C GLY A 57 12.40 15.23 -14.99
N ARG A 58 11.86 16.38 -14.56
CA ARG A 58 11.75 16.69 -13.13
C ARG A 58 10.77 15.76 -12.44
N MET A 59 11.05 15.41 -11.19
CA MET A 59 10.19 14.58 -10.35
C MET A 59 9.95 15.22 -8.99
N GLU A 60 8.74 15.07 -8.48
CA GLU A 60 8.41 15.36 -7.09
C GLU A 60 8.53 14.08 -6.28
N LEU A 61 9.39 14.13 -5.28
CA LEU A 61 9.72 12.98 -4.45
C LEU A 61 9.17 13.18 -3.03
N LYS A 62 8.46 12.18 -2.52
CA LYS A 62 8.02 12.10 -1.12
C LYS A 62 8.91 11.09 -0.41
N GLY A 63 9.68 11.54 0.59
CA GLY A 63 10.48 10.63 1.42
C GLY A 63 9.58 9.64 2.15
N VAL A 64 9.94 8.36 2.11
CA VAL A 64 9.21 7.28 2.80
C VAL A 64 10.15 6.66 3.84
N PRO A 65 9.85 6.76 5.14
CA PRO A 65 10.65 6.11 6.16
C PRO A 65 10.71 4.59 5.95
N ASN A 66 11.90 3.98 6.10
CA ASN A 66 12.09 2.55 5.86
C ASN A 66 11.13 1.68 6.70
N ARG A 67 10.91 2.06 7.98
CA ARG A 67 9.96 1.39 8.87
C ARG A 67 8.53 1.29 8.31
N THR A 68 8.13 2.15 7.37
CA THR A 68 6.80 2.12 6.79
C THR A 68 6.54 0.82 6.03
N PHE A 69 7.56 0.23 5.40
CA PHE A 69 7.45 -1.03 4.66
C PHE A 69 7.29 -2.27 5.55
N GLU A 70 7.48 -2.11 6.86
CA GLU A 70 7.26 -3.16 7.86
C GLU A 70 5.89 -3.03 8.56
N LEU A 71 5.14 -1.96 8.28
CA LEU A 71 3.90 -1.65 8.98
C LEU A 71 2.68 -1.95 8.12
N GLU A 72 1.63 -2.43 8.78
CA GLU A 72 0.28 -2.45 8.21
C GLU A 72 -0.47 -1.18 8.61
N LYS A 73 -1.23 -0.64 7.68
CA LYS A 73 -2.23 0.40 7.94
C LYS A 73 -3.61 -0.16 7.62
N GLY A 74 -4.64 0.40 8.26
CA GLY A 74 -5.99 -0.06 8.02
C GLY A 74 -7.01 1.05 8.04
N MET A 75 -8.17 0.74 7.47
CA MET A 75 -9.39 1.54 7.46
C MET A 75 -10.53 0.71 8.04
N PHE A 76 -11.25 1.30 8.99
CA PHE A 76 -12.26 0.66 9.82
C PHE A 76 -13.58 1.38 9.61
N PHE A 77 -14.57 0.68 9.04
CA PHE A 77 -15.89 1.22 8.74
C PHE A 77 -16.91 0.67 9.72
N TYR A 78 -17.33 1.51 10.66
CA TYR A 78 -18.22 1.12 11.76
C TYR A 78 -19.68 1.05 11.32
N SER A 79 -20.44 0.14 11.92
CA SER A 79 -21.88 -0.02 11.70
C SER A 79 -22.55 -0.43 13.01
N ALA A 80 -23.76 0.06 13.24
CA ALA A 80 -24.53 -0.23 14.45
C ALA A 80 -25.19 -1.62 14.40
N ASP A 81 -25.44 -2.14 13.20
CA ASP A 81 -26.11 -3.41 12.98
C ASP A 81 -25.34 -4.32 12.00
N LEU A 82 -25.58 -5.62 12.14
CA LEU A 82 -24.90 -6.64 11.35
C LEU A 82 -25.26 -6.57 9.86
N GLN A 83 -26.49 -6.18 9.52
CA GLN A 83 -26.95 -6.14 8.13
C GLN A 83 -26.19 -5.07 7.34
N SER A 84 -26.06 -3.87 7.91
CA SER A 84 -25.26 -2.78 7.35
C SER A 84 -23.80 -3.17 7.23
N ALA A 85 -23.22 -3.81 8.24
CA ALA A 85 -21.84 -4.25 8.22
C ALA A 85 -21.58 -5.31 7.13
N GLN A 86 -22.48 -6.28 6.96
CA GLN A 86 -22.41 -7.27 5.89
C GLN A 86 -22.55 -6.64 4.50
N ALA A 87 -23.42 -5.63 4.36
CA ALA A 87 -23.56 -4.89 3.11
C ALA A 87 -22.26 -4.15 2.76
N ASN A 88 -21.65 -3.47 3.73
CA ASN A 88 -20.36 -2.78 3.57
C ASN A 88 -19.23 -3.75 3.19
N PHE A 89 -19.16 -4.91 3.86
CA PHE A 89 -18.18 -5.96 3.56
C PHE A 89 -18.35 -6.51 2.13
N LYS A 90 -19.59 -6.82 1.73
CA LYS A 90 -19.90 -7.31 0.37
C LYS A 90 -19.63 -6.25 -0.69
N GLN A 91 -19.90 -4.98 -0.43
CA GLN A 91 -19.60 -3.91 -1.36
C GLN A 91 -18.09 -3.77 -1.57
N LEU A 92 -17.30 -3.85 -0.49
CA LEU A 92 -15.84 -3.75 -0.56
C LEU A 92 -15.21 -4.91 -1.32
N THR A 93 -15.65 -6.15 -1.05
CA THR A 93 -15.16 -7.34 -1.77
C THR A 93 -15.58 -7.33 -3.23
N ARG A 94 -16.81 -6.86 -3.56
CA ARG A 94 -17.24 -6.64 -4.96
C ARG A 94 -16.41 -5.57 -5.66
N LEU A 95 -16.03 -4.50 -4.95
CA LEU A 95 -15.15 -3.49 -5.53
C LEU A 95 -13.82 -4.10 -5.97
N ALA A 96 -13.22 -4.97 -5.16
CA ALA A 96 -11.98 -5.68 -5.51
C ALA A 96 -12.10 -6.61 -6.72
N VAL A 97 -13.29 -7.14 -7.00
CA VAL A 97 -13.54 -7.90 -8.24
C VAL A 97 -13.68 -6.96 -9.45
N LYS A 98 -14.34 -5.81 -9.28
CA LYS A 98 -14.56 -4.84 -10.37
C LYS A 98 -13.28 -4.09 -10.76
N SER A 99 -12.49 -3.73 -9.76
CA SER A 99 -11.22 -3.02 -9.91
C SER A 99 -10.28 -3.58 -8.86
N ALA A 100 -9.22 -4.25 -9.32
CA ALA A 100 -8.28 -4.89 -8.42
C ALA A 100 -7.60 -3.83 -7.51
N PRO A 101 -7.42 -4.14 -6.21
CA PRO A 101 -6.84 -3.19 -5.28
C PRO A 101 -5.36 -2.90 -5.59
N PRO A 102 -4.79 -1.83 -5.02
CA PRO A 102 -3.39 -1.44 -5.26
C PRO A 102 -2.36 -2.48 -4.84
N ALA A 103 -2.67 -3.23 -3.78
CA ALA A 103 -1.80 -4.29 -3.26
C ALA A 103 -2.65 -5.40 -2.64
N ARG A 104 -1.96 -6.43 -2.16
CA ARG A 104 -2.58 -7.47 -1.32
C ARG A 104 -3.11 -6.83 -0.04
N ALA A 105 -4.34 -7.16 0.34
CA ALA A 105 -4.99 -6.62 1.53
C ALA A 105 -5.94 -7.62 2.18
N LYS A 106 -6.16 -7.47 3.48
CA LYS A 106 -7.11 -8.27 4.27
C LYS A 106 -8.40 -7.47 4.42
N VAL A 107 -9.53 -8.12 4.22
CA VAL A 107 -10.85 -7.56 4.56
C VAL A 107 -11.51 -8.46 5.59
N HIS A 108 -11.86 -7.92 6.76
CA HIS A 108 -12.54 -8.68 7.81
C HIS A 108 -13.88 -8.03 8.15
N LEU A 109 -14.91 -8.84 8.33
CA LEU A 109 -16.14 -8.45 9.00
C LEU A 109 -16.04 -8.90 10.45
N VAL A 110 -16.15 -7.97 11.38
CA VAL A 110 -15.94 -8.26 12.81
C VAL A 110 -17.03 -7.70 13.69
N LYS A 111 -17.28 -8.39 14.81
CA LYS A 111 -18.16 -7.96 15.89
C LYS A 111 -17.33 -7.48 17.08
N TYR A 112 -17.58 -6.24 17.50
CA TYR A 112 -17.00 -5.65 18.71
C TYR A 112 -17.93 -5.80 19.94
N SER A 113 -19.22 -5.69 19.73
CA SER A 113 -20.24 -5.93 20.74
C SER A 113 -21.55 -6.21 20.03
N GLU A 114 -22.63 -6.45 20.77
CA GLU A 114 -23.96 -6.71 20.19
C GLU A 114 -24.38 -5.65 19.15
N ASP A 115 -24.03 -4.37 19.39
CA ASP A 115 -24.43 -3.24 18.56
C ASP A 115 -23.24 -2.52 17.89
N LYS A 116 -22.10 -3.21 17.75
CA LYS A 116 -20.90 -2.62 17.13
C LYS A 116 -20.24 -3.62 16.21
N PHE A 117 -20.38 -3.36 14.91
CA PHE A 117 -19.79 -4.16 13.84
C PHE A 117 -18.84 -3.30 13.02
N VAL A 118 -17.81 -3.93 12.44
CA VAL A 118 -16.81 -3.22 11.65
C VAL A 118 -16.46 -4.02 10.41
N THR A 119 -16.44 -3.34 9.27
CA THR A 119 -15.70 -3.83 8.09
C THR A 119 -14.30 -3.24 8.15
N VAL A 120 -13.29 -4.10 8.25
CA VAL A 120 -11.89 -3.71 8.37
C VAL A 120 -11.19 -3.99 7.05
N LEU A 121 -10.41 -3.04 6.55
CA LEU A 121 -9.50 -3.19 5.42
C LEU A 121 -8.07 -2.95 5.93
N ILE A 122 -7.18 -3.93 5.83
CA ILE A 122 -5.78 -3.85 6.30
C ILE A 122 -4.84 -4.10 5.12
N TYR A 123 -3.84 -3.24 4.94
CA TYR A 123 -2.90 -3.25 3.81
C TYR A 123 -1.50 -2.74 4.22
N PRO A 124 -0.46 -2.99 3.41
CA PRO A 124 0.87 -2.43 3.66
C PRO A 124 0.87 -0.89 3.65
N ALA A 125 1.47 -0.27 4.66
CA ALA A 125 1.29 1.16 4.95
C ALA A 125 1.82 2.09 3.84
N GLU A 126 2.75 1.63 3.01
CA GLU A 126 3.30 2.38 1.87
C GLU A 126 2.29 2.59 0.72
N TYR A 127 1.18 1.87 0.73
CA TYR A 127 0.08 1.95 -0.24
C TYR A 127 -1.13 2.78 0.24
N ASP A 128 -1.04 3.46 1.38
CA ASP A 128 -2.16 4.21 1.98
C ASP A 128 -2.86 5.20 1.04
N ASP A 129 -2.07 6.00 0.32
CA ASP A 129 -2.57 6.99 -0.63
C ASP A 129 -3.33 6.29 -1.80
N GLU A 130 -2.82 5.15 -2.27
CA GLU A 130 -3.43 4.36 -3.33
C GLU A 130 -4.70 3.65 -2.89
N PHE A 131 -4.75 3.08 -1.68
CA PHE A 131 -5.97 2.46 -1.16
C PHE A 131 -7.06 3.50 -0.94
N SER A 132 -6.69 4.67 -0.41
CA SER A 132 -7.61 5.80 -0.28
C SER A 132 -8.21 6.20 -1.62
N ARG A 133 -7.38 6.35 -2.65
CA ARG A 133 -7.83 6.69 -4.01
C ARG A 133 -8.69 5.58 -4.62
N TRP A 134 -8.29 4.32 -4.48
CA TRP A 134 -9.04 3.17 -4.99
C TRP A 134 -10.45 3.09 -4.40
N LEU A 135 -10.61 3.36 -3.11
CA LEU A 135 -11.94 3.43 -2.47
C LEU A 135 -12.78 4.59 -3.00
N ILE A 136 -12.17 5.77 -3.20
CA ILE A 136 -12.84 6.96 -3.75
C ILE A 136 -13.31 6.71 -5.19
N ASP A 137 -12.41 6.22 -6.05
CA ASP A 137 -12.69 5.92 -7.46
C ASP A 137 -13.72 4.80 -7.61
N GLY A 138 -13.70 3.84 -6.68
CA GLY A 138 -14.71 2.79 -6.53
C GLY A 138 -16.05 3.25 -5.98
N ASN A 139 -16.17 4.52 -5.58
CA ASN A 139 -17.29 5.10 -4.84
C ASN A 139 -17.70 4.25 -3.62
N TYR A 140 -16.71 3.71 -2.91
CA TYR A 140 -16.94 3.01 -1.66
C TYR A 140 -17.20 4.02 -0.54
N ARG A 141 -18.42 3.99 -0.02
CA ARG A 141 -18.87 4.88 1.07
C ARG A 141 -19.75 4.09 2.01
N THR A 142 -19.58 4.35 3.31
CA THR A 142 -20.38 3.75 4.38
C THR A 142 -21.14 4.84 5.12
N ALA A 143 -22.29 4.51 5.73
CA ALA A 143 -23.09 5.47 6.49
C ALA A 143 -22.51 5.81 7.88
N GLY A 144 -21.72 4.89 8.46
CA GLY A 144 -21.13 5.05 9.77
C GLY A 144 -19.78 5.78 9.77
N ALA A 145 -19.23 5.98 10.97
CA ALA A 145 -17.90 6.55 11.15
C ALA A 145 -16.83 5.67 10.49
N ALA A 146 -15.79 6.32 9.99
CA ALA A 146 -14.59 5.66 9.49
C ALA A 146 -13.37 6.10 10.30
N GLU A 147 -12.53 5.14 10.67
CA GLU A 147 -11.23 5.38 11.29
C GLU A 147 -10.12 4.80 10.40
N GLY A 148 -8.99 5.49 10.29
CA GLY A 148 -7.83 4.98 9.55
C GLY A 148 -6.53 5.22 10.31
N GLY A 149 -5.57 4.30 10.21
CA GLY A 149 -4.31 4.45 10.91
C GLY A 149 -3.56 3.15 11.16
N ILE A 150 -2.28 3.27 11.47
CA ILE A 150 -1.44 2.16 11.96
C ILE A 150 -1.88 1.78 13.38
N GLU A 151 -2.14 2.76 14.24
CA GLU A 151 -2.63 2.53 15.61
C GLU A 151 -3.99 1.81 15.64
N ALA A 152 -4.87 2.07 14.67
CA ALA A 152 -6.15 1.38 14.56
C ALA A 152 -5.95 -0.12 14.29
N VAL A 153 -4.97 -0.48 13.46
CA VAL A 153 -4.58 -1.87 13.20
C VAL A 153 -3.96 -2.51 14.45
N GLN A 154 -3.08 -1.78 15.16
CA GLN A 154 -2.51 -2.28 16.41
C GLN A 154 -3.61 -2.61 17.43
N ARG A 155 -4.52 -1.68 17.68
CA ARG A 155 -5.66 -1.91 18.58
C ARG A 155 -6.55 -3.07 18.13
N TYR A 156 -6.76 -3.20 16.83
CA TYR A 156 -7.52 -4.33 16.27
C TYR A 156 -6.88 -5.69 16.60
N TYR A 157 -5.55 -5.80 16.47
CA TYR A 157 -4.84 -7.03 16.80
C TYR A 157 -4.76 -7.30 18.30
N ASP A 158 -4.60 -6.25 19.12
CA ASP A 158 -4.55 -6.38 20.58
C ASP A 158 -5.91 -6.82 21.14
N TRP A 159 -7.00 -6.26 20.59
CA TRP A 159 -8.35 -6.48 21.09
C TRP A 159 -8.94 -7.84 20.69
N LYS A 160 -8.42 -8.46 19.62
CA LYS A 160 -8.85 -9.78 19.10
C LYS A 160 -10.38 -9.91 18.99
N PRO A 161 -11.03 -9.04 18.19
CA PRO A 161 -12.47 -9.08 17.96
C PRO A 161 -12.94 -10.44 17.43
N GLU A 162 -14.22 -10.76 17.63
CA GLU A 162 -14.85 -11.89 16.94
C GLU A 162 -14.88 -11.61 15.43
N ILE A 163 -14.23 -12.46 14.65
CA ILE A 163 -14.22 -12.38 13.19
C ILE A 163 -15.39 -13.21 12.66
N LEU A 164 -16.37 -12.53 12.07
CA LEU A 164 -17.55 -13.16 11.47
C LEU A 164 -17.27 -13.63 10.04
N ASP A 165 -16.46 -12.89 9.28
CA ASP A 165 -16.06 -13.25 7.92
C ASP A 165 -14.69 -12.63 7.57
N ARG A 166 -13.98 -13.25 6.61
CA ARG A 166 -12.67 -12.79 6.13
C ARG A 166 -12.51 -13.02 4.64
N HIS A 167 -11.87 -12.07 3.98
CA HIS A 167 -11.54 -12.16 2.57
C HIS A 167 -10.14 -11.61 2.32
N GLN A 168 -9.36 -12.34 1.52
CA GLN A 168 -8.05 -11.90 1.08
C GLN A 168 -8.20 -11.26 -0.30
N LEU A 169 -7.85 -9.98 -0.41
CA LEU A 169 -7.75 -9.31 -1.70
C LEU A 169 -6.36 -9.51 -2.29
N PHE A 170 -6.30 -9.61 -3.62
CA PHE A 170 -5.08 -9.74 -4.41
C PHE A 170 -4.94 -8.50 -5.29
N GLY A 171 -3.79 -7.83 -5.22
CA GLY A 171 -3.56 -6.55 -5.90
C GLY A 171 -3.31 -6.69 -7.40
N GLN A 172 -3.52 -5.59 -8.13
CA GLN A 172 -3.12 -5.45 -9.53
C GLN A 172 -1.66 -5.00 -9.62
N SER A 173 -0.74 -5.91 -9.96
CA SER A 173 0.64 -5.49 -10.22
C SER A 173 0.75 -4.91 -11.63
N ALA A 174 0.72 -3.58 -11.76
CA ALA A 174 1.00 -2.89 -13.02
C ALA A 174 2.43 -3.15 -13.54
N TYR A 175 3.34 -3.52 -12.63
CA TYR A 175 4.72 -3.87 -12.94
C TYR A 175 5.07 -5.22 -12.32
N LYS A 176 5.77 -6.07 -13.07
CA LYS A 176 6.38 -7.28 -12.53
C LYS A 176 7.56 -6.88 -11.64
N SER A 177 7.49 -7.23 -10.36
CA SER A 177 8.60 -7.06 -9.41
C SER A 177 9.66 -8.12 -9.66
N ARG A 178 10.94 -7.73 -9.62
CA ARG A 178 12.07 -8.65 -9.56
C ARG A 178 12.29 -9.07 -8.11
N THR A 179 12.87 -10.25 -7.91
CA THR A 179 13.17 -10.78 -6.57
C THR A 179 14.53 -11.48 -6.55
N GLY A 180 15.07 -11.67 -5.36
CA GLY A 180 16.33 -12.35 -5.07
C GLY A 180 17.50 -11.83 -5.89
N ALA A 181 18.19 -12.75 -6.56
CA ALA A 181 19.37 -12.44 -7.37
C ALA A 181 19.08 -11.47 -8.52
N GLU A 182 17.87 -11.50 -9.09
CA GLU A 182 17.48 -10.62 -10.20
C GLU A 182 17.40 -9.16 -9.73
N LEU A 183 16.81 -8.92 -8.56
CA LEU A 183 16.76 -7.60 -7.95
C LEU A 183 18.15 -7.12 -7.54
N LEU A 184 18.95 -7.98 -6.91
CA LEU A 184 20.31 -7.63 -6.49
C LEU A 184 21.22 -7.27 -7.67
N ALA A 185 21.06 -7.96 -8.81
CA ALA A 185 21.80 -7.66 -10.03
C ALA A 185 21.39 -6.29 -10.63
N SER A 186 20.15 -5.86 -10.42
CA SER A 186 19.62 -4.62 -10.98
C SER A 186 19.89 -3.37 -10.13
N VAL A 187 20.29 -3.52 -8.86
CA VAL A 187 20.55 -2.39 -7.94
C VAL A 187 21.52 -1.36 -8.53
N LYS A 188 22.55 -1.80 -9.28
CA LYS A 188 23.53 -0.90 -9.90
C LYS A 188 23.01 -0.15 -11.13
N LEU A 189 21.80 -0.45 -11.61
CA LEU A 189 21.20 0.24 -12.75
C LEU A 189 20.57 1.55 -12.30
N ALA A 190 20.90 2.63 -12.99
CA ALA A 190 20.36 3.95 -12.67
C ALA A 190 18.85 4.06 -12.95
N VAL A 191 18.35 3.26 -13.90
CA VAL A 191 16.93 3.17 -14.28
C VAL A 191 16.51 1.71 -14.27
N GLN A 192 15.42 1.41 -13.58
CA GLN A 192 14.96 0.05 -13.33
C GLN A 192 13.98 -0.47 -14.39
N ARG A 193 13.32 0.43 -15.14
CA ARG A 193 12.22 0.14 -16.09
C ARG A 193 12.13 1.20 -17.18
#